data_AF-A0A318IL39-F1
#
_entry.id   AF-A0A318IL39-F1
#
_cell.length_a   1.000
_cell.length_b   1.000
_cell.length_c   1.000
_cell.angle_alpha   90.00
_cell.angle_beta   90.00
_cell.angle_gamma   90.00
#
_symmetry.space_group_name_H-M   'P 1'
#
loop_
_entity.id
_entity.type
_entity.pdbx_description
1 polymer ?
#
loop_
_entity_poly.entity_id
_entity_poly.type
_entity_poly.pdbx_seq_one_letter_code
_entity_poly.pdbx_strand_id
1 'polypeptide(L)'
;MRVDVIDAFMRCIAMPPTGHLFVVFEKTKNFITENEKSSIKNMAHHSRTGKSKHTGTEHAAFHPICAISDEQIRNGSKRPLAYATASMDDGHKIIHIRLRMNYGKPSLVTCLAGLAKKPGDAQFEYYARLADEGIAKYWSRTITLNGEEWHVRVEPERSAQGMPLTLANPGKPLLGNLSKRSRNPHPFFTGTLYYDENEGPDPDRSYAMTAAHEVGHPLLTHAFGAIWSWGHAGTSSILGKRYDSAPECPAQGEISLMLYYNSNTSCIIDGDSVFKRCIASENDVKTLIHISGRCK
;
A
#
# COMPACT_ATOMS: atom_id res chain seq x y z
N MET A 1 -20.99 -20.83 2.93
CA MET A 1 -19.52 -20.82 2.81
C MET A 1 -19.06 -19.43 3.25
N ARG A 2 -18.59 -19.25 4.49
CA ARG A 2 -18.13 -17.94 4.98
C ARG A 2 -16.74 -17.71 4.39
N VAL A 3 -16.64 -16.82 3.40
CA VAL A 3 -15.34 -16.34 2.91
C VAL A 3 -14.75 -15.53 4.06
N ASP A 4 -13.60 -15.99 4.56
CA ASP A 4 -12.87 -15.34 5.64
C ASP A 4 -12.47 -13.93 5.15
N VAL A 5 -12.77 -12.89 5.92
CA VAL A 5 -12.53 -11.49 5.49
C VAL A 5 -11.03 -11.22 5.36
N ILE A 6 -10.20 -11.97 6.09
CA ILE A 6 -8.75 -12.01 5.87
C ILE A 6 -8.44 -12.58 4.49
N ASP A 7 -9.10 -13.66 4.08
CA ASP A 7 -8.88 -14.26 2.77
C ASP A 7 -9.45 -13.37 1.64
N ALA A 8 -10.54 -12.63 1.87
CA ALA A 8 -11.05 -11.63 0.92
C ALA A 8 -10.08 -10.46 0.74
N PHE A 9 -9.61 -9.85 1.84
CA PHE A 9 -8.60 -8.80 1.82
C PHE A 9 -7.28 -9.29 1.20
N MET A 10 -6.81 -10.47 1.63
CA MET A 10 -5.61 -11.12 1.10
C MET A 10 -5.77 -11.56 -0.36
N ARG A 11 -6.97 -11.85 -0.87
CA ARG A 11 -7.20 -12.16 -2.30
C ARG A 11 -7.19 -10.90 -3.16
N CYS A 12 -7.65 -9.77 -2.62
CA CYS A 12 -7.56 -8.48 -3.29
C CYS A 12 -6.08 -8.06 -3.49
N ILE A 13 -5.19 -8.42 -2.58
CA ILE A 13 -3.77 -8.01 -2.57
C ILE A 13 -2.73 -9.12 -2.92
N ALA A 14 -3.00 -10.41 -2.67
CA ALA A 14 -2.15 -11.57 -3.06
C ALA A 14 -2.54 -12.35 -4.36
N MET A 15 -1.55 -12.71 -5.19
CA MET A 15 -1.76 -13.50 -6.43
C MET A 15 -2.17 -14.95 -6.12
N PRO A 16 -3.13 -15.55 -6.86
CA PRO A 16 -3.33 -17.00 -6.80
C PRO A 16 -2.11 -17.73 -7.41
N PRO A 17 -1.79 -18.94 -6.93
CA PRO A 17 -0.67 -19.70 -7.45
C PRO A 17 -0.99 -20.31 -8.83
N THR A 18 -0.04 -20.13 -9.76
CA THR A 18 0.16 -20.82 -11.05
C THR A 18 -0.56 -20.32 -12.31
N GLY A 19 0.22 -20.28 -13.40
CA GLY A 19 -0.23 -20.10 -14.79
C GLY A 19 0.56 -19.01 -15.53
N HIS A 20 1.40 -19.40 -16.49
CA HIS A 20 2.26 -18.54 -17.31
C HIS A 20 1.60 -17.23 -17.78
N LEU A 21 2.25 -16.09 -17.51
CA LEU A 21 1.77 -14.75 -17.83
C LEU A 21 2.57 -14.14 -18.99
N PHE A 22 1.90 -13.85 -20.10
CA PHE A 22 2.35 -12.87 -21.08
C PHE A 22 1.88 -11.48 -20.63
N VAL A 23 2.80 -10.56 -20.40
CA VAL A 23 2.49 -9.16 -20.03
C VAL A 23 2.52 -8.30 -21.28
N VAL A 24 1.40 -7.67 -21.62
CA VAL A 24 1.35 -6.61 -22.62
C VAL A 24 1.55 -5.28 -21.90
N PHE A 25 2.71 -4.65 -22.13
CA PHE A 25 3.09 -3.37 -21.53
C PHE A 25 2.66 -2.21 -22.42
N GLU A 26 1.92 -1.25 -21.89
CA GLU A 26 1.73 0.04 -22.54
C GLU A 26 2.82 1.01 -22.02
N LYS A 27 3.76 1.37 -22.91
CA LYS A 27 4.84 2.32 -22.62
C LYS A 27 4.28 3.74 -22.64
N THR A 28 4.19 4.40 -21.49
CA THR A 28 4.29 5.86 -21.44
C THR A 28 5.77 6.26 -21.39
N LYS A 29 6.18 7.17 -22.27
CA LYS A 29 7.57 7.62 -22.43
C LYS A 29 7.98 8.54 -21.27
N ASN A 30 9.27 8.46 -20.90
CA ASN A 30 10.09 9.33 -20.01
C ASN A 30 10.07 8.90 -18.53
N PHE A 31 11.16 8.69 -17.78
CA PHE A 31 12.62 8.74 -17.93
C PHE A 31 13.14 7.53 -17.12
N ILE A 32 13.84 6.57 -17.74
CA ILE A 32 14.59 5.54 -16.99
C ILE A 32 16.05 5.94 -17.08
N THR A 33 16.67 6.16 -15.93
CA THR A 33 18.09 6.54 -15.86
C THR A 33 18.97 5.33 -16.17
N GLU A 34 20.16 5.56 -16.74
CA GLU A 34 21.11 4.49 -17.10
C GLU A 34 21.49 3.58 -15.90
N ASN A 35 21.41 4.10 -14.66
CA ASN A 35 21.61 3.32 -13.43
C ASN A 35 20.54 2.24 -13.21
N GLU A 36 19.30 2.47 -13.65
CA GLU A 36 18.21 1.50 -13.50
C GLU A 36 18.28 0.37 -14.54
N LYS A 37 18.83 0.64 -15.73
CA LYS A 37 19.09 -0.39 -16.75
C LYS A 37 20.18 -1.37 -16.32
N SER A 38 21.18 -0.89 -15.58
CA SER A 38 22.26 -1.71 -15.01
C SER A 38 21.73 -2.68 -13.95
N SER A 39 20.85 -2.22 -13.07
CA SER A 39 20.25 -3.05 -12.02
C SER A 39 19.40 -4.18 -12.59
N ILE A 40 18.61 -3.91 -13.64
CA ILE A 40 17.77 -4.91 -14.31
C ILE A 40 18.61 -5.95 -15.07
N LYS A 41 19.73 -5.56 -15.70
CA LYS A 41 20.62 -6.50 -16.41
C LYS A 41 21.36 -7.46 -15.47
N ASN A 42 21.74 -7.02 -14.28
CA ASN A 42 22.42 -7.89 -13.30
C ASN A 42 21.49 -8.94 -12.69
N MET A 43 20.17 -8.70 -12.69
CA MET A 43 19.16 -9.64 -12.16
C MET A 43 18.89 -10.84 -13.07
N ALA A 44 19.09 -10.73 -14.39
CA ALA A 44 18.88 -11.85 -15.32
C ALA A 44 19.97 -12.93 -15.21
N HIS A 45 21.16 -12.59 -14.70
CA HIS A 45 22.30 -13.52 -14.68
C HIS A 45 22.47 -14.31 -13.38
N HIS A 46 21.86 -13.89 -12.27
CA HIS A 46 22.06 -14.54 -10.96
C HIS A 46 20.97 -15.57 -10.57
N SER A 47 19.96 -15.82 -11.42
CA SER A 47 18.91 -16.81 -11.14
C SER A 47 19.30 -18.27 -11.46
N ARG A 48 20.52 -18.51 -11.95
CA ARG A 48 21.06 -19.86 -12.19
C ARG A 48 22.36 -20.04 -11.41
N THR A 49 22.25 -20.45 -10.14
CA THR A 49 23.04 -21.50 -9.47
C THR A 49 22.99 -21.32 -7.96
N GLY A 50 22.68 -22.40 -7.22
CA GLY A 50 23.00 -22.49 -5.80
C GLY A 50 21.84 -22.90 -4.91
N LYS A 51 21.57 -24.22 -4.81
CA LYS A 51 20.88 -24.80 -3.65
C LYS A 51 21.83 -24.68 -2.45
N SER A 52 21.49 -23.87 -1.46
CA SER A 52 22.06 -23.97 -0.11
C SER A 52 20.92 -24.10 0.88
N LYS A 53 20.95 -25.20 1.65
CA LYS A 53 20.08 -25.40 2.82
C LYS A 53 20.67 -24.55 3.95
N HIS A 54 20.03 -23.43 4.27
CA HIS A 54 20.30 -22.71 5.51
C HIS A 54 19.15 -22.89 6.50
N THR A 55 19.44 -23.65 7.56
CA THR A 55 18.77 -23.55 8.85
C THR A 55 19.19 -22.23 9.49
N GLY A 56 18.27 -21.27 9.59
CA GLY A 56 18.50 -20.00 10.24
C GLY A 56 17.17 -19.41 10.67
N THR A 57 17.02 -19.19 11.97
CA THR A 57 15.99 -18.33 12.56
C THR A 57 16.03 -16.97 11.87
N GLU A 58 15.11 -16.72 10.95
CA GLU A 58 14.96 -15.44 10.25
C GLU A 58 14.55 -14.37 11.28
N HIS A 59 15.50 -13.52 11.66
CA HIS A 59 15.18 -12.26 12.31
C HIS A 59 14.26 -11.47 11.37
N ALA A 60 13.05 -11.14 11.83
CA ALA A 60 12.18 -10.22 11.11
C ALA A 60 13.00 -8.98 10.73
N ALA A 61 12.98 -8.61 9.44
CA ALA A 61 13.78 -7.50 8.94
C ALA A 61 13.47 -6.24 9.74
N PHE A 62 14.49 -5.66 10.38
CA PHE A 62 14.34 -4.45 11.18
C PHE A 62 13.84 -3.31 10.27
N HIS A 63 12.82 -2.57 10.72
CA HIS A 63 12.22 -1.53 9.90
C HIS A 63 13.25 -0.40 9.64
N PRO A 64 13.53 0.00 8.38
CA PRO A 64 14.62 0.93 8.06
C PRO A 64 14.53 2.30 8.74
N ILE A 65 13.31 2.78 9.00
CA ILE A 65 13.08 4.04 9.74
C ILE A 65 13.75 4.06 11.12
N CYS A 66 13.95 2.91 11.75
CA CYS A 66 14.57 2.82 13.07
C CYS A 66 16.07 3.19 13.06
N ALA A 67 16.69 3.30 11.88
CA ALA A 67 18.03 3.85 11.72
C ALA A 67 18.05 5.39 11.66
N ILE A 68 16.87 6.02 11.63
CA ILE A 68 16.68 7.47 11.56
C ILE A 68 16.26 7.94 12.95
N SER A 69 16.94 8.95 13.51
CA SER A 69 16.60 9.47 14.84
C SER A 69 15.26 10.20 14.83
N ASP A 70 14.59 10.28 15.98
CA ASP A 70 13.34 11.03 16.11
C ASP A 70 13.51 12.52 15.78
N GLU A 71 14.69 13.09 16.03
CA GLU A 71 15.03 14.45 15.58
C GLU A 71 15.07 14.55 14.04
N GLN A 72 15.67 13.58 13.36
CA GLN A 72 15.66 13.52 11.90
C GLN A 72 14.26 13.25 11.32
N ILE A 73 13.44 12.45 12.01
CA ILE A 73 12.03 12.26 11.66
C ILE A 73 11.31 13.60 11.79
N ARG A 74 11.51 14.34 12.89
CA ARG A 74 10.88 15.65 13.11
C ARG A 74 11.35 16.71 12.12
N ASN A 75 12.63 16.77 11.78
CA ASN A 75 13.18 17.71 10.81
C ASN A 75 12.77 17.39 9.36
N GLY A 76 12.42 16.13 9.09
CA GLY A 76 12.00 15.67 7.77
C GLY A 76 13.16 15.40 6.81
N SER A 77 12.83 14.87 5.63
CA SER A 77 13.79 14.49 4.61
C SER A 77 14.22 15.69 3.77
N LYS A 78 15.50 15.70 3.35
CA LYS A 78 16.02 16.65 2.35
C LYS A 78 15.36 16.49 0.97
N ARG A 79 14.75 15.33 0.71
CA ARG A 79 14.03 15.01 -0.52
C ARG A 79 12.61 14.59 -0.18
N PRO A 80 11.76 15.55 0.23
CA PRO A 80 10.41 15.24 0.64
C PRO A 80 9.58 14.74 -0.54
N LEU A 81 8.53 14.01 -0.21
CA LEU A 81 7.51 13.57 -1.15
C LEU A 81 6.69 14.78 -1.60
N ALA A 82 6.60 14.98 -2.91
CA ALA A 82 6.03 16.21 -3.48
C ALA A 82 4.56 16.47 -3.14
N TYR A 83 3.83 15.41 -2.76
CA TYR A 83 2.41 15.43 -2.45
C TYR A 83 2.11 15.18 -0.98
N ALA A 84 3.10 15.22 -0.08
CA ALA A 84 2.88 15.11 1.35
C ALA A 84 3.56 16.27 2.09
N THR A 85 2.82 16.90 3.00
CA THR A 85 3.33 17.97 3.87
C THR A 85 2.93 17.72 5.30
N ALA A 86 3.84 18.02 6.23
CA ALA A 86 3.62 17.89 7.66
C ALA A 86 3.87 19.23 8.37
N SER A 87 3.02 19.50 9.36
CA SER A 87 3.15 20.58 10.33
C SER A 87 3.02 20.02 11.74
N MET A 88 3.77 20.59 12.68
CA MET A 88 3.81 20.14 14.07
C MET A 88 3.25 21.21 14.98
N ASP A 89 2.40 20.79 15.92
CA ASP A 89 1.94 21.57 17.05
C ASP A 89 2.58 20.99 18.31
N ASP A 90 3.74 21.53 18.69
CA ASP A 90 4.47 21.08 19.87
C ASP A 90 3.69 21.27 21.18
N GLY A 91 2.83 22.30 21.24
CA GLY A 91 2.04 22.63 22.43
C GLY A 91 0.96 21.59 22.72
N HIS A 92 0.34 21.05 21.67
CA HIS A 92 -0.70 20.01 21.78
C HIS A 92 -0.20 18.60 21.45
N LYS A 93 1.07 18.45 21.08
CA LYS A 93 1.67 17.18 20.61
C LYS A 93 0.90 16.57 19.43
N ILE A 94 0.57 17.40 18.44
CA ILE A 94 -0.14 16.97 17.23
C ILE A 94 0.77 17.14 16.02
N ILE A 95 0.80 16.12 15.15
CA ILE A 95 1.42 16.20 13.82
C ILE A 95 0.31 16.11 12.77
N HIS A 96 0.07 17.19 12.05
CA HIS A 96 -0.83 17.18 10.90
C HIS A 96 -0.04 16.81 9.65
N ILE A 97 -0.54 15.83 8.90
CA ILE A 97 0.01 15.44 7.60
C ILE A 97 -1.08 15.63 6.55
N ARG A 98 -0.86 16.53 5.61
CA ARG A 98 -1.70 16.66 4.43
C ARG A 98 -1.15 15.80 3.30
N LEU A 99 -1.98 14.92 2.76
CA LEU A 99 -1.64 14.05 1.65
C LEU A 99 -2.47 14.44 0.43
N ARG A 100 -1.83 14.99 -0.59
CA ARG A 100 -2.51 15.39 -1.82
C ARG A 100 -2.77 14.18 -2.71
N MET A 101 -4.02 14.01 -3.14
CA MET A 101 -4.51 12.89 -3.94
C MET A 101 -5.04 13.39 -5.28
N ASN A 102 -4.59 12.79 -6.38
CA ASN A 102 -5.07 13.07 -7.73
C ASN A 102 -5.89 11.88 -8.22
N TYR A 103 -7.17 11.85 -7.87
CA TYR A 103 -8.08 10.78 -8.29
C TYR A 103 -8.49 10.94 -9.76
N GLY A 104 -8.32 9.88 -10.53
CA GLY A 104 -8.68 9.82 -11.94
C GLY A 104 -9.69 8.71 -12.24
N LYS A 105 -10.32 8.80 -13.42
CA LYS A 105 -11.16 7.73 -13.96
C LYS A 105 -10.37 6.91 -14.99
N PRO A 106 -10.73 5.63 -15.22
CA PRO A 106 -10.13 4.83 -16.28
C PRO A 106 -10.20 5.53 -17.63
N SER A 107 -9.14 5.38 -18.42
CA SER A 107 -9.09 5.88 -19.79
C SER A 107 -10.11 5.14 -20.68
N LEU A 108 -10.47 5.74 -21.82
CA LEU A 108 -11.34 5.10 -22.80
C LEU A 108 -10.70 3.80 -23.34
N VAL A 109 -9.38 3.79 -23.55
CA VAL A 109 -8.63 2.61 -24.02
C VAL A 109 -8.74 1.47 -23.02
N THR A 110 -8.52 1.75 -21.73
CA THR A 110 -8.66 0.77 -20.63
C THR A 110 -10.08 0.19 -20.57
N CYS A 111 -11.09 1.03 -20.79
CA CYS A 111 -12.49 0.61 -20.84
C CYS A 111 -12.80 -0.29 -22.04
N LEU A 112 -12.34 0.09 -23.24
CA LEU A 112 -12.55 -0.67 -24.48
C LEU A 112 -11.84 -2.02 -24.46
N ALA A 113 -10.66 -2.08 -23.83
CA ALA A 113 -9.94 -3.33 -23.59
C ALA A 113 -10.63 -4.25 -22.56
N GLY A 114 -11.70 -3.79 -21.90
CA GLY A 114 -12.45 -4.54 -20.91
C GLY A 114 -11.73 -4.72 -19.57
N LEU A 115 -10.61 -4.01 -19.35
CA LEU A 115 -9.79 -4.11 -18.14
C LEU A 115 -10.46 -3.47 -16.93
N ALA A 116 -11.17 -2.37 -17.16
CA ALA A 116 -11.91 -1.64 -16.13
C ALA A 116 -13.21 -1.09 -16.72
N LYS A 117 -14.17 -0.76 -15.86
CA LYS A 117 -15.34 0.04 -16.22
C LYS A 117 -15.23 1.41 -15.57
N LYS A 118 -15.58 2.44 -16.33
CA LYS A 118 -15.62 3.82 -15.82
C LYS A 118 -16.78 3.98 -14.83
N PRO A 119 -16.55 4.45 -13.60
CA PRO A 119 -17.65 4.78 -12.69
C PRO A 119 -18.38 6.04 -13.16
N GLY A 120 -19.68 6.09 -12.87
CA GLY A 120 -20.46 7.33 -13.00
C GLY A 120 -19.92 8.43 -12.09
N ASP A 121 -20.36 9.67 -12.25
CA ASP A 121 -19.85 10.80 -11.44
C ASP A 121 -20.15 10.61 -9.95
N ALA A 122 -21.38 10.24 -9.59
CA ALA A 122 -21.74 9.97 -8.20
C ALA A 122 -20.95 8.79 -7.59
N GLN A 123 -20.74 7.71 -8.36
CA GLN A 123 -19.93 6.56 -7.91
C GLN A 123 -18.47 6.94 -7.72
N PHE A 124 -17.91 7.74 -8.62
CA PHE A 124 -16.54 8.23 -8.50
C PHE A 124 -16.34 9.06 -7.24
N GLU A 125 -17.26 9.98 -6.97
CA GLU A 125 -17.24 10.79 -5.75
C GLU A 125 -17.37 9.94 -4.49
N TYR A 126 -18.22 8.92 -4.55
CA TYR A 126 -18.37 7.94 -3.48
C TYR A 126 -17.07 7.17 -3.22
N TYR A 127 -16.40 6.67 -4.27
CA TYR A 127 -15.13 5.96 -4.15
C TYR A 127 -14.01 6.86 -3.64
N ALA A 128 -13.93 8.09 -4.12
CA ALA A 128 -12.95 9.05 -3.64
C ALA A 128 -13.15 9.35 -2.15
N ARG A 129 -14.40 9.53 -1.70
CA ARG A 129 -14.72 9.71 -0.27
C ARG A 129 -14.27 8.50 0.56
N LEU A 130 -14.59 7.27 0.14
CA LEU A 130 -14.18 6.07 0.87
C LEU A 130 -12.65 5.93 0.93
N ALA A 131 -11.94 6.27 -0.16
CA ALA A 131 -10.49 6.28 -0.18
C ALA A 131 -9.92 7.31 0.81
N ASP A 132 -10.47 8.53 0.82
CA ASP A 132 -10.09 9.59 1.74
C ASP A 132 -10.34 9.18 3.22
N GLU A 133 -11.51 8.63 3.52
CA GLU A 133 -11.85 8.10 4.85
C GLU A 133 -10.90 6.99 5.29
N GLY A 134 -10.56 6.08 4.37
CA GLY A 134 -9.59 5.01 4.59
C GLY A 134 -8.20 5.55 4.93
N ILE A 135 -7.66 6.43 4.10
CA ILE A 135 -6.34 7.05 4.32
C ILE A 135 -6.32 7.75 5.68
N ALA A 136 -7.32 8.61 5.96
CA ALA A 136 -7.39 9.36 7.19
C ALA A 136 -7.46 8.43 8.42
N LYS A 137 -8.26 7.37 8.35
CA LYS A 137 -8.41 6.42 9.46
C LYS A 137 -7.15 5.58 9.68
N TYR A 138 -6.64 4.94 8.64
CA TYR A 138 -5.65 3.87 8.78
C TYR A 138 -4.21 4.37 8.90
N TRP A 139 -3.93 5.63 8.53
CA TRP A 139 -2.62 6.27 8.69
C TRP A 139 -2.52 7.25 9.87
N SER A 140 -3.65 7.59 10.51
CA SER A 140 -3.66 8.40 11.73
C SER A 140 -3.55 7.50 12.97
N ARG A 141 -2.62 7.82 13.87
CA ARG A 141 -2.44 7.12 15.13
C ARG A 141 -1.62 7.94 16.12
N THR A 142 -1.59 7.49 17.37
CA THR A 142 -0.57 7.90 18.32
C THR A 142 0.74 7.19 18.01
N ILE A 143 1.86 7.91 18.09
CA ILE A 143 3.23 7.39 17.97
C ILE A 143 4.09 7.91 19.13
N THR A 144 5.24 7.30 19.36
CA THR A 144 6.22 7.82 20.31
C THR A 144 7.40 8.48 19.57
N LEU A 145 7.71 9.74 19.88
CA LEU A 145 8.91 10.44 19.43
C LEU A 145 9.64 11.04 20.63
N ASN A 146 10.93 10.74 20.78
CA ASN A 146 11.77 11.13 21.92
C ASN A 146 11.15 10.76 23.29
N GLY A 147 10.45 9.64 23.36
CA GLY A 147 9.77 9.18 24.58
C GLY A 147 8.46 9.92 24.89
N GLU A 148 8.02 10.85 24.05
CA GLU A 148 6.73 11.54 24.17
C GLU A 148 5.70 10.97 23.20
N GLU A 149 4.43 10.96 23.60
CA GLU A 149 3.33 10.59 22.72
C GLU A 149 2.92 11.76 21.82
N TRP A 150 2.71 11.46 20.54
CA TRP A 150 2.29 12.40 19.51
C TRP A 150 1.08 11.86 18.77
N HIS A 151 0.05 12.69 18.62
CA HIS A 151 -1.12 12.35 17.81
C HIS A 151 -0.91 12.76 16.36
N VAL A 152 -0.77 11.77 15.49
CA VAL A 152 -0.62 11.99 14.05
C VAL A 152 -1.99 11.98 13.39
N ARG A 153 -2.31 13.05 12.67
CA ARG A 153 -3.55 13.19 11.89
C ARG A 153 -3.20 13.30 10.42
N VAL A 154 -3.64 12.33 9.63
CA VAL A 154 -3.47 12.31 8.19
C VAL A 154 -4.76 12.78 7.52
N GLU A 155 -4.64 13.83 6.71
CA GLU A 155 -5.73 14.54 6.06
C GLU A 155 -5.51 14.47 4.55
N PRO A 156 -6.23 13.60 3.82
CA PRO A 156 -6.17 13.61 2.38
C PRO A 156 -6.84 14.87 1.81
N GLU A 157 -6.25 15.41 0.75
CA GLU A 157 -6.73 16.60 0.04
C GLU A 157 -6.71 16.32 -1.46
N ARG A 158 -7.80 16.61 -2.18
CA ARG A 158 -7.81 16.42 -3.63
C ARG A 158 -7.03 17.52 -4.33
N SER A 159 -6.09 17.14 -5.20
CA SER A 159 -5.25 18.08 -5.93
C SER A 159 -4.71 17.45 -7.21
N ALA A 160 -4.65 18.22 -8.30
CA ALA A 160 -4.05 17.78 -9.57
C ALA A 160 -2.54 17.47 -9.45
N GLN A 161 -1.87 18.04 -8.44
CA GLN A 161 -0.46 17.78 -8.12
C GLN A 161 -0.29 16.64 -7.09
N GLY A 162 -1.39 15.99 -6.70
CA GLY A 162 -1.39 14.87 -5.77
C GLY A 162 -0.89 13.57 -6.37
N MET A 163 -0.79 12.54 -5.52
CA MET A 163 -0.48 11.18 -5.93
C MET A 163 -1.54 10.66 -6.90
N PRO A 164 -1.17 10.22 -8.12
CA PRO A 164 -2.14 9.77 -9.10
C PRO A 164 -2.70 8.40 -8.73
N LEU A 165 -4.03 8.29 -8.68
CA LEU A 165 -4.74 7.04 -8.40
C LEU A 165 -6.04 6.95 -9.19
N THR A 166 -6.21 5.89 -9.97
CA THR A 166 -7.41 5.67 -10.78
C THR A 166 -8.47 4.93 -9.97
N LEU A 167 -9.71 5.41 -9.95
CA LEU A 167 -10.83 4.76 -9.26
C LEU A 167 -11.76 4.12 -10.29
N ALA A 168 -12.01 2.83 -10.16
CA ALA A 168 -12.61 2.01 -11.21
C ALA A 168 -13.67 1.03 -10.69
N ASN A 169 -14.57 0.64 -11.59
CA ASN A 169 -15.37 -0.56 -11.44
C ASN A 169 -14.65 -1.74 -12.10
N PRO A 170 -14.80 -2.98 -11.60
CA PRO A 170 -14.26 -4.17 -12.24
C PRO A 170 -14.63 -4.29 -13.72
N GLY A 171 -13.63 -4.67 -14.52
CA GLY A 171 -13.77 -4.93 -15.96
C GLY A 171 -14.63 -6.16 -16.30
N LYS A 172 -14.70 -6.51 -17.59
CA LYS A 172 -15.34 -7.77 -18.01
C LYS A 172 -14.39 -8.93 -17.72
N PRO A 173 -14.89 -10.09 -17.26
CA PRO A 173 -14.07 -11.25 -16.88
C PRO A 173 -13.38 -11.97 -18.06
N LEU A 174 -13.36 -11.39 -19.26
CA LEU A 174 -12.77 -12.00 -20.46
C LEU A 174 -11.26 -12.30 -20.29
N LEU A 175 -10.60 -11.63 -19.35
CA LEU A 175 -9.19 -11.82 -18.98
C LEU A 175 -9.00 -12.49 -17.60
N GLY A 176 -10.03 -13.13 -17.06
CA GLY A 176 -10.00 -13.77 -15.73
C GLY A 176 -9.90 -12.76 -14.57
N ASN A 177 -9.56 -13.24 -13.38
CA ASN A 177 -9.49 -12.48 -12.11
C ASN A 177 -8.50 -11.29 -12.08
N LEU A 178 -7.77 -11.03 -13.18
CA LEU A 178 -6.83 -9.91 -13.29
C LEU A 178 -7.54 -8.54 -13.32
N SER A 179 -8.82 -8.49 -13.73
CA SER A 179 -9.61 -7.25 -13.88
C SER A 179 -10.31 -6.77 -12.60
N LYS A 180 -9.94 -7.32 -11.43
CA LYS A 180 -10.56 -7.04 -10.12
C LYS A 180 -9.58 -6.52 -9.06
N ARG A 181 -8.31 -6.33 -9.43
CA ARG A 181 -7.22 -6.24 -8.45
C ARG A 181 -6.74 -4.81 -8.27
N SER A 182 -7.03 -4.25 -7.10
CA SER A 182 -6.47 -2.98 -6.69
C SER A 182 -4.95 -3.10 -6.60
N ARG A 183 -4.22 -2.15 -7.18
CA ARG A 183 -2.75 -2.10 -7.20
C ARG A 183 -2.28 -0.67 -7.38
N ASN A 184 -1.23 -0.27 -6.66
CA ASN A 184 -0.60 1.02 -6.85
C ASN A 184 0.92 0.91 -7.03
N PRO A 185 1.38 0.70 -8.27
CA PRO A 185 2.80 0.59 -8.57
C PRO A 185 3.51 1.95 -8.70
N HIS A 186 2.93 3.05 -8.21
CA HIS A 186 3.58 4.37 -8.28
C HIS A 186 4.91 4.33 -7.49
N PRO A 187 6.00 4.98 -7.99
CA PRO A 187 6.06 5.93 -9.11
C PRO A 187 6.19 5.32 -10.51
N PHE A 188 6.26 3.99 -10.66
CA PHE A 188 6.51 3.38 -11.96
C PHE A 188 5.28 3.43 -12.89
N PHE A 189 4.07 3.29 -12.34
CA PHE A 189 2.82 3.47 -13.07
C PHE A 189 1.73 4.04 -12.16
N THR A 190 0.65 4.54 -12.75
CA THR A 190 -0.53 4.99 -12.00
C THR A 190 -1.25 3.79 -11.38
N GLY A 191 -1.55 3.87 -10.09
CA GLY A 191 -2.37 2.87 -9.42
C GLY A 191 -3.82 2.85 -9.88
N THR A 192 -4.48 1.71 -9.72
CA THR A 192 -5.92 1.56 -9.90
C THR A 192 -6.52 0.90 -8.67
N LEU A 193 -7.56 1.52 -8.11
CA LEU A 193 -8.44 0.96 -7.09
C LEU A 193 -9.74 0.51 -7.73
N TYR A 194 -10.14 -0.73 -7.45
CA TYR A 194 -11.41 -1.29 -7.88
C TYR A 194 -12.38 -1.36 -6.71
N TYR A 195 -13.60 -0.87 -6.93
CA TYR A 195 -14.72 -1.09 -6.02
C TYR A 195 -15.61 -2.20 -6.58
N ASP A 196 -15.71 -3.34 -5.90
CA ASP A 196 -16.66 -4.40 -6.22
C ASP A 196 -17.72 -4.47 -5.12
N GLU A 197 -18.96 -4.13 -5.44
CA GLU A 197 -20.09 -4.18 -4.49
C GLU A 197 -20.37 -5.59 -3.94
N ASN A 198 -19.84 -6.62 -4.60
CA ASN A 198 -19.95 -8.01 -4.19
C ASN A 198 -18.74 -8.47 -3.35
N GLU A 199 -17.84 -7.54 -2.98
CA GLU A 199 -16.64 -7.83 -2.21
C GLU A 199 -16.94 -8.02 -0.73
N GLY A 200 -17.16 -9.28 -0.35
CA GLY A 200 -17.30 -9.66 1.05
C GLY A 200 -18.55 -9.06 1.70
N PRO A 201 -18.62 -9.08 3.05
CA PRO A 201 -19.79 -8.63 3.79
C PRO A 201 -19.89 -7.10 3.93
N ASP A 202 -18.80 -6.36 3.71
CA ASP A 202 -18.72 -4.91 3.85
C ASP A 202 -17.75 -4.31 2.80
N PRO A 203 -18.24 -4.09 1.57
CA PRO A 203 -17.41 -3.63 0.46
C PRO A 203 -16.85 -2.22 0.68
N ASP A 204 -17.56 -1.36 1.42
CA ASP A 204 -17.13 0.00 1.72
C ASP A 204 -15.89 0.02 2.61
N ARG A 205 -15.91 -0.73 3.72
CA ARG A 205 -14.76 -0.81 4.63
C ARG A 205 -13.59 -1.56 4.00
N SER A 206 -13.87 -2.60 3.22
CA SER A 206 -12.84 -3.27 2.40
C SER A 206 -12.17 -2.30 1.43
N TYR A 207 -12.95 -1.52 0.71
CA TYR A 207 -12.43 -0.55 -0.24
C TYR A 207 -11.60 0.55 0.44
N ALA A 208 -12.11 1.13 1.54
CA ALA A 208 -11.40 2.15 2.30
C ALA A 208 -10.06 1.64 2.86
N MET A 209 -10.04 0.43 3.43
CA MET A 209 -8.81 -0.21 3.93
C MET A 209 -7.82 -0.52 2.80
N THR A 210 -8.33 -1.03 1.68
CA THR A 210 -7.52 -1.29 0.48
C THR A 210 -6.93 0.00 -0.08
N ALA A 211 -7.70 1.08 -0.14
CA ALA A 211 -7.20 2.38 -0.58
C ALA A 211 -6.03 2.86 0.28
N ALA A 212 -6.15 2.75 1.61
CA ALA A 212 -5.08 3.11 2.53
C ALA A 212 -3.82 2.24 2.35
N HIS A 213 -3.99 0.93 2.11
CA HIS A 213 -2.91 0.00 1.83
C HIS A 213 -2.17 0.35 0.53
N GLU A 214 -2.91 0.56 -0.55
CA GLU A 214 -2.36 0.92 -1.86
C GLU A 214 -1.71 2.31 -1.85
N VAL A 215 -2.17 3.23 -1.01
CA VAL A 215 -1.49 4.51 -0.76
C VAL A 215 -0.15 4.29 -0.05
N GLY A 216 -0.05 3.29 0.82
CA GLY A 216 1.19 2.93 1.51
C GLY A 216 2.31 2.52 0.56
N HIS A 217 1.97 1.88 -0.57
CA HIS A 217 2.99 1.38 -1.49
C HIS A 217 3.90 2.48 -2.05
N PRO A 218 3.37 3.58 -2.61
CA PRO A 218 4.18 4.71 -3.03
C PRO A 218 4.98 5.38 -1.92
N LEU A 219 4.38 5.54 -0.72
CA LEU A 219 5.04 6.16 0.43
C LEU A 219 6.30 5.39 0.81
N LEU A 220 6.16 4.06 0.98
CA LEU A 220 7.28 3.19 1.34
C LEU A 220 8.25 2.98 0.19
N THR A 221 7.79 3.04 -1.08
CA THR A 221 8.67 2.97 -2.25
C THR A 221 9.57 4.20 -2.31
N HIS A 222 9.04 5.39 -2.04
CA HIS A 222 9.84 6.62 -1.97
C HIS A 222 10.88 6.56 -0.83
N ALA A 223 10.50 6.02 0.32
CA ALA A 223 11.38 5.94 1.49
C ALA A 223 12.49 4.90 1.33
N PHE A 224 12.13 3.67 0.94
CA PHE A 224 13.01 2.49 1.05
C PHE A 224 13.06 1.64 -0.23
N GLY A 225 12.40 2.05 -1.30
CA GLY A 225 12.38 1.36 -2.58
C GLY A 225 11.31 0.27 -2.70
N ALA A 226 11.13 -0.21 -3.93
CA ALA A 226 10.07 -1.15 -4.29
C ALA A 226 10.18 -2.52 -3.61
N ILE A 227 11.41 -2.97 -3.29
CA ILE A 227 11.64 -4.26 -2.63
C ILE A 227 10.99 -4.27 -1.24
N TRP A 228 11.22 -3.22 -0.44
CA TRP A 228 10.63 -3.08 0.88
C TRP A 228 9.11 -2.93 0.79
N SER A 229 8.66 -2.03 -0.08
CA SER A 229 7.25 -1.69 -0.21
C SER A 229 6.39 -2.84 -0.74
N TRP A 230 6.70 -3.36 -1.93
CA TRP A 230 5.88 -4.39 -2.58
C TRP A 230 6.25 -5.80 -2.12
N GLY A 231 7.38 -5.96 -1.44
CA GLY A 231 7.68 -7.16 -0.67
C GLY A 231 6.95 -7.19 0.67
N HIS A 232 6.19 -6.16 1.03
CA HIS A 232 5.46 -6.05 2.30
C HIS A 232 6.37 -6.26 3.51
N ALA A 233 7.47 -5.50 3.57
CA ALA A 233 8.54 -5.64 4.56
C ALA A 233 9.10 -7.08 4.67
N GLY A 234 9.08 -7.82 3.57
CA GLY A 234 9.61 -9.18 3.46
C GLY A 234 8.59 -10.30 3.71
N THR A 235 7.31 -10.00 3.95
CA THR A 235 6.28 -11.06 4.10
C THR A 235 5.77 -11.62 2.77
N SER A 236 6.25 -11.09 1.65
CA SER A 236 5.87 -11.56 0.32
C SER A 236 6.93 -11.20 -0.74
N SER A 237 6.77 -11.77 -1.93
CA SER A 237 7.49 -11.32 -3.11
C SER A 237 6.93 -10.00 -3.64
N ILE A 238 7.76 -9.24 -4.36
CA ILE A 238 7.38 -8.01 -5.08
C ILE A 238 6.20 -8.21 -6.04
N LEU A 239 5.94 -9.45 -6.45
CA LEU A 239 4.82 -9.82 -7.31
C LEU A 239 3.52 -10.10 -6.52
N GLY A 240 3.52 -9.91 -5.19
CA GLY A 240 2.38 -10.13 -4.32
C GLY A 240 2.10 -11.61 -4.01
N LYS A 241 3.07 -12.51 -4.20
CA LYS A 241 2.97 -13.86 -3.65
C LYS A 241 3.43 -13.84 -2.19
N ARG A 242 2.50 -14.07 -1.25
CA ARG A 242 2.79 -14.24 0.18
C ARG A 242 3.79 -15.38 0.40
N TYR A 243 4.72 -15.21 1.34
CA TYR A 243 5.66 -16.25 1.72
C TYR A 243 5.09 -17.15 2.82
N ASP A 244 5.50 -18.41 2.84
CA ASP A 244 5.12 -19.36 3.89
C ASP A 244 5.69 -18.93 5.26
N SER A 245 6.81 -18.19 5.27
CA SER A 245 7.40 -17.59 6.47
C SER A 245 6.72 -16.29 6.93
N ALA A 246 5.68 -15.81 6.23
CA ALA A 246 4.91 -14.66 6.71
C ALA A 246 4.32 -14.95 8.11
N PRO A 247 4.24 -13.93 8.99
CA PRO A 247 3.69 -14.12 10.32
C PRO A 247 2.22 -14.52 10.25
N GLU A 248 1.73 -15.28 11.23
CA GLU A 248 0.29 -15.47 11.39
C GLU A 248 -0.37 -14.15 11.77
N CYS A 249 -1.60 -13.94 11.30
CA CYS A 249 -2.38 -12.78 11.69
C CYS A 249 -2.57 -12.79 13.22
N PRO A 250 -2.26 -11.72 13.95
CA PRO A 250 -2.25 -11.77 15.40
C PRO A 250 -3.66 -11.96 15.96
N ALA A 251 -3.81 -12.82 16.96
CA ALA A 251 -5.11 -13.08 17.60
C ALA A 251 -5.66 -11.83 18.31
N GLN A 252 -4.78 -10.98 18.86
CA GLN A 252 -5.10 -9.76 19.60
C GLN A 252 -4.13 -8.64 19.22
N GLY A 253 -4.49 -7.39 19.52
CA GLY A 253 -3.66 -6.22 19.19
C GLY A 253 -3.77 -5.75 17.74
N GLU A 254 -2.90 -4.84 17.32
CA GLU A 254 -2.94 -4.25 15.98
C GLU A 254 -2.62 -5.27 14.88
N ILE A 255 -3.20 -5.05 13.69
CA ILE A 255 -2.85 -5.75 12.46
C ILE A 255 -2.17 -4.71 11.57
N SER A 256 -0.92 -4.95 11.17
CA SER A 256 -0.21 -3.98 10.34
C SER A 256 -0.86 -3.89 8.96
N LEU A 257 -1.19 -2.68 8.56
CA LEU A 257 -1.79 -2.39 7.26
C LEU A 257 -0.93 -2.90 6.10
N MET A 258 0.40 -2.83 6.22
CA MET A 258 1.31 -3.08 5.10
C MET A 258 1.85 -4.51 5.01
N LEU A 259 1.59 -5.36 6.01
CA LEU A 259 2.09 -6.74 6.04
C LEU A 259 1.10 -7.73 5.44
N TYR A 260 1.65 -8.79 4.84
CA TYR A 260 0.88 -9.99 4.58
C TYR A 260 1.00 -10.95 5.75
N TYR A 261 -0.12 -11.59 6.06
CA TYR A 261 -0.25 -12.52 7.15
C TYR A 261 -0.72 -13.87 6.64
N ASN A 262 -0.19 -14.93 7.23
CA ASN A 262 -0.78 -16.26 7.14
C ASN A 262 -2.05 -16.34 8.01
N SER A 263 -2.94 -17.27 7.68
CA SER A 263 -4.11 -17.55 8.51
C SER A 263 -3.65 -18.05 9.88
N ASN A 264 -4.25 -17.52 10.94
CA ASN A 264 -3.97 -17.98 12.29
C ASN A 264 -4.69 -19.30 12.54
N THR A 265 -3.96 -20.38 12.81
CA THR A 265 -4.58 -21.70 13.02
C THR A 265 -5.23 -21.85 14.39
N SER A 266 -4.91 -20.95 15.32
CA SER A 266 -5.33 -21.02 16.73
C SER A 266 -6.57 -20.17 17.02
N CYS A 267 -6.94 -19.24 16.13
CA CYS A 267 -8.15 -18.44 16.27
C CYS A 267 -8.72 -18.01 14.90
N ILE A 268 -10.04 -17.92 14.82
CA ILE A 268 -10.70 -17.27 13.69
C ILE A 268 -10.78 -15.78 13.99
N ILE A 269 -10.27 -14.96 13.08
CA ILE A 269 -10.33 -13.49 13.19
C ILE A 269 -11.46 -13.03 12.27
N ASP A 270 -12.52 -12.49 12.86
CA ASP A 270 -13.65 -12.00 12.09
C ASP A 270 -13.32 -10.70 11.34
N GLY A 271 -14.11 -10.38 10.31
CA GLY A 271 -13.88 -9.20 9.49
C GLY A 271 -14.00 -7.88 10.22
N ASP A 272 -14.90 -7.79 11.20
CA ASP A 272 -15.04 -6.58 12.00
C ASP A 272 -13.79 -6.32 12.84
N SER A 273 -13.22 -7.38 13.41
CA SER A 273 -11.91 -7.33 14.07
C SER A 273 -10.81 -6.86 13.11
N VAL A 274 -10.77 -7.36 11.87
CA VAL A 274 -9.81 -6.87 10.86
C VAL A 274 -9.97 -5.37 10.63
N PHE A 275 -11.18 -4.89 10.32
CA PHE A 275 -11.40 -3.47 10.02
C PHE A 275 -11.14 -2.52 11.19
N LYS A 276 -11.29 -3.00 12.43
CA LYS A 276 -11.03 -2.21 13.65
C LYS A 276 -9.54 -2.20 14.03
N ARG A 277 -8.83 -3.29 13.81
CA ARG A 277 -7.46 -3.50 14.29
C ARG A 277 -6.40 -3.23 13.23
N CYS A 278 -6.78 -3.26 11.96
CA CYS A 278 -5.88 -2.90 10.86
C CYS A 278 -5.51 -1.41 10.97
N ILE A 279 -4.22 -1.11 10.93
CA ILE A 279 -3.68 0.25 11.02
C ILE A 279 -2.23 0.26 10.52
N ALA A 280 -1.77 1.37 9.94
CA ALA A 280 -0.36 1.53 9.60
C ALA A 280 0.49 1.40 10.86
N SER A 281 1.62 0.69 10.77
CA SER A 281 2.49 0.53 11.94
C SER A 281 3.05 1.89 12.37
N GLU A 282 3.43 2.02 13.64
CA GLU A 282 4.09 3.24 14.12
C GLU A 282 5.30 3.62 13.25
N ASN A 283 6.07 2.62 12.81
CA ASN A 283 7.24 2.83 11.96
C ASN A 283 6.88 3.29 10.54
N ASP A 284 5.76 2.81 9.96
CA ASP A 284 5.26 3.31 8.69
C ASP A 284 4.81 4.77 8.83
N VAL A 285 4.15 5.13 9.93
CA VAL A 285 3.71 6.51 10.19
C VAL A 285 4.89 7.45 10.45
N LYS A 286 5.92 7.00 11.20
CA LYS A 286 7.20 7.72 11.34
C LYS A 286 7.86 7.94 9.98
N THR A 287 7.79 6.95 9.10
CA THR A 287 8.29 7.06 7.72
C THR A 287 7.55 8.16 6.97
N LEU A 288 6.21 8.16 7.02
CA LEU A 288 5.38 9.20 6.40
C LEU A 288 5.74 10.60 6.92
N ILE A 289 5.91 10.77 8.24
CA ILE A 289 6.34 12.05 8.84
C ILE A 289 7.70 12.48 8.30
N HIS A 290 8.65 11.56 8.24
CA HIS A 290 10.00 11.84 7.78
C HIS A 290 10.02 12.25 6.30
N ILE A 291 9.29 11.56 5.43
CA ILE A 291 9.28 11.87 3.99
C ILE A 291 8.36 13.03 3.62
N SER A 292 7.49 13.50 4.52
CA SER A 292 6.63 14.66 4.26
C SER A 292 7.43 15.97 4.27
N GLY A 293 7.16 16.86 3.31
CA GLY A 293 7.71 18.22 3.32
C GLY A 293 7.28 18.99 4.57
N ARG A 294 8.06 19.98 5.00
CA ARG A 294 7.68 20.83 6.13
C ARG A 294 6.91 22.05 5.63
N CYS A 295 5.72 22.27 6.19
CA CYS A 295 5.07 23.57 6.06
C CYS A 295 5.97 24.59 6.76
N LYS A 296 6.43 25.59 6.02
CA LYS A 296 7.13 26.75 6.59
C LYS A 296 6.13 27.71 7.21
#